data_AF-A0A8T3LY33-F1
#
_entry.id   AF-A0A8T3LY33-F1
#
_cell.length_a   1.000
_cell.length_b   1.000
_cell.length_c   1.000
_cell.angle_alpha   90.00
_cell.angle_beta   90.00
_cell.angle_gamma   90.00
#
_symmetry.space_group_name_H-M   'P 1'
#
loop_
_entity.id
_entity.type
_entity.pdbx_description
1 polymer ?
#
loop_
_entity_poly.entity_id
_entity_poly.type
_entity_poly.pdbx_seq_one_letter_code
_entity_poly.pdbx_strand_id
1 'polypeptide(L)'
;MARTARTWKGARTPSALKRVRQSLRRRAVNRRTRSDAKTLVQQASDIALGRADGDGREAVTAAITALDKAAEKGIIHPNNAARRKSRLMTKVNAAHLLDGAEATTPSAARKRTTASKTAQRKKVAASKASKAAAGKAADRPRTAAGKAKVAVTRASRDAAAARRRAKSSSEGDSSEG
;
A
#
# COMPACT_ATOMS: atom_id res chain seq x y z
N MET A 1 -33.07 40.77 -7.66
CA MET A 1 -32.29 39.95 -8.61
C MET A 1 -32.24 38.51 -8.13
N ALA A 2 -33.19 37.68 -8.57
CA ALA A 2 -33.31 36.29 -8.15
C ALA A 2 -32.11 35.48 -8.68
N ARG A 3 -31.26 34.98 -7.78
CA ARG A 3 -30.22 34.03 -8.15
C ARG A 3 -30.90 32.67 -8.30
N THR A 4 -31.21 32.25 -9.52
CA THR A 4 -31.66 30.89 -9.83
C THR A 4 -30.78 29.89 -9.09
N ALA A 5 -31.39 29.00 -8.29
CA ALA A 5 -30.64 28.05 -7.49
C ALA A 5 -29.75 27.19 -8.41
N ARG A 6 -28.43 27.26 -8.23
CA ARG A 6 -27.46 26.50 -9.01
C ARG A 6 -27.67 25.00 -8.78
N THR A 7 -28.20 24.31 -9.80
CA THR A 7 -28.59 22.89 -9.77
C THR A 7 -27.41 21.92 -9.79
N TRP A 8 -26.16 22.39 -9.99
CA TRP A 8 -24.99 21.53 -10.02
C TRP A 8 -24.48 21.16 -8.61
N LYS A 9 -24.65 19.89 -8.23
CA LYS A 9 -24.17 19.31 -6.96
C LYS A 9 -22.79 18.62 -7.07
N GLY A 10 -22.02 18.90 -8.13
CA GLY A 10 -20.67 18.36 -8.29
C GLY A 10 -19.57 19.21 -7.65
N ALA A 11 -18.31 18.82 -7.86
CA ALA A 11 -17.12 19.58 -7.47
C ALA A 11 -17.17 21.04 -7.99
N ARG A 12 -17.09 22.02 -7.10
CA ARG A 12 -17.26 23.45 -7.43
C ARG A 12 -15.96 24.26 -7.48
N THR A 13 -14.87 23.69 -6.96
CA THR A 13 -13.54 24.33 -6.97
C THR A 13 -12.73 23.82 -8.15
N PRO A 14 -11.84 24.66 -8.75
CA PRO A 14 -11.03 24.28 -9.89
C PRO A 14 -10.12 23.07 -9.59
N SER A 15 -9.63 22.97 -8.35
CA SER A 15 -8.84 21.84 -7.87
C SER A 15 -9.67 20.54 -7.83
N ALA A 16 -10.92 20.59 -7.38
CA ALA A 16 -11.79 19.42 -7.32
C ALA A 16 -12.20 18.94 -8.73
N LEU A 17 -12.51 19.85 -9.66
CA LEU A 17 -12.76 19.50 -11.07
C LEU A 17 -11.54 18.85 -11.74
N LYS A 18 -10.32 19.32 -11.42
CA LYS A 18 -9.07 18.68 -11.87
C LYS A 18 -8.94 17.27 -11.29
N ARG A 19 -9.25 17.06 -10.01
CA ARG A 19 -9.20 15.73 -9.38
C ARG A 19 -10.20 14.75 -9.98
N VAL A 20 -11.41 15.20 -10.33
CA VAL A 20 -12.41 14.37 -11.03
C VAL A 20 -11.87 13.90 -12.39
N ARG A 21 -11.31 14.81 -13.20
CA ARG A 21 -10.70 14.43 -14.49
C ARG A 21 -9.54 13.44 -14.32
N GLN A 22 -8.67 13.66 -13.35
CA GLN A 22 -7.56 12.75 -13.04
C GLN A 22 -8.04 11.38 -12.57
N SER A 23 -9.06 11.33 -11.72
CA SER A 23 -9.58 10.07 -11.18
C SER A 23 -10.25 9.23 -12.26
N LEU A 24 -11.01 9.84 -13.17
CA LEU A 24 -11.63 9.15 -14.31
C LEU A 24 -10.58 8.50 -15.22
N ARG A 25 -9.52 9.24 -15.58
CA ARG A 25 -8.41 8.73 -16.39
C ARG A 25 -7.71 7.54 -15.71
N ARG A 26 -7.34 7.70 -14.44
CA ARG A 26 -6.71 6.62 -13.65
C ARG A 26 -7.63 5.42 -13.50
N ARG A 27 -8.93 5.64 -13.29
CA ARG A 27 -9.94 4.57 -13.15
C ARG A 27 -10.05 3.75 -14.43
N ALA A 28 -10.03 4.36 -15.60
CA ALA A 28 -10.10 3.64 -16.88
C ALA A 28 -8.93 2.65 -17.04
N VAL A 29 -7.69 3.11 -16.80
CA VAL A 29 -6.48 2.27 -16.88
C VAL A 29 -6.47 1.20 -15.79
N ASN A 30 -6.71 1.60 -14.54
CA ASN A 30 -6.66 0.69 -13.39
C ASN A 30 -7.74 -0.39 -13.45
N ARG A 31 -8.92 -0.08 -14.01
CA ARG A 31 -10.00 -1.04 -14.18
C ARG A 31 -9.56 -2.18 -15.09
N ARG A 32 -8.98 -1.88 -16.25
CA ARG A 32 -8.50 -2.87 -17.22
C ARG A 32 -7.46 -3.80 -16.60
N THR A 33 -6.37 -3.26 -16.06
CA THR A 33 -5.32 -4.12 -15.46
C THR A 33 -5.83 -4.95 -14.29
N ARG A 34 -6.76 -4.40 -13.48
CA ARG A 34 -7.37 -5.13 -12.37
C ARG A 34 -8.33 -6.23 -12.84
N SER A 35 -9.12 -5.98 -13.88
CA SER A 35 -10.01 -7.00 -14.46
C SER A 35 -9.19 -8.11 -15.09
N ASP A 36 -8.18 -7.78 -15.89
CA ASP A 36 -7.36 -8.76 -16.60
C ASP A 36 -6.66 -9.69 -15.60
N ALA A 37 -6.02 -9.13 -14.56
CA ALA A 37 -5.40 -9.93 -13.49
C ALA A 37 -6.42 -10.75 -12.69
N LYS A 38 -7.66 -10.28 -12.53
CA LYS A 38 -8.72 -11.05 -11.86
C LYS A 38 -9.16 -12.24 -12.74
N THR A 39 -9.36 -12.00 -14.03
CA THR A 39 -9.79 -13.01 -15.00
C THR A 39 -8.75 -14.12 -15.13
N LEU A 40 -7.47 -13.77 -15.27
CA LEU A 40 -6.40 -14.78 -15.36
C LEU A 40 -6.29 -15.64 -14.09
N VAL A 41 -6.44 -15.03 -12.91
CA VAL A 41 -6.45 -15.77 -11.64
C VAL A 41 -7.67 -16.69 -11.54
N GLN A 42 -8.83 -16.26 -12.06
CA GLN A 42 -10.04 -17.05 -12.09
C GLN A 42 -9.88 -18.24 -13.04
N GLN A 43 -9.43 -18.00 -14.28
CA GLN A 43 -9.13 -19.05 -15.26
C GLN A 43 -8.14 -20.08 -14.72
N ALA A 44 -7.01 -19.63 -14.15
CA ALA A 44 -6.03 -20.54 -13.54
C ALA A 44 -6.62 -21.33 -12.35
N SER A 45 -7.54 -20.73 -11.59
CA SER A 45 -8.25 -21.43 -10.50
C SER A 45 -9.23 -22.46 -11.03
N ASP A 46 -9.93 -22.16 -12.14
CA ASP A 46 -10.95 -23.03 -12.71
C ASP A 46 -10.31 -24.23 -13.43
N ILE A 47 -9.20 -24.02 -14.14
CA ILE A 47 -8.37 -25.09 -14.72
C ILE A 47 -7.83 -25.99 -13.61
N ALA A 48 -7.30 -25.40 -12.53
CA ALA A 48 -6.84 -26.19 -11.38
C ALA A 48 -7.96 -27.00 -10.73
N LEU A 49 -9.23 -26.59 -10.82
CA LEU A 49 -10.35 -27.35 -10.24
C LEU A 49 -10.98 -28.33 -11.25
N GLY A 50 -10.38 -28.55 -12.42
CA GLY A 50 -10.92 -29.41 -13.47
C GLY A 50 -12.22 -28.88 -14.09
N ARG A 51 -12.50 -27.59 -13.94
CA ARG A 51 -13.72 -26.95 -14.49
C ARG A 51 -13.53 -26.41 -15.91
N ALA A 52 -12.29 -26.38 -16.39
CA ALA A 52 -11.92 -25.89 -17.70
C ALA A 52 -10.66 -26.63 -18.18
N ASP A 53 -10.61 -26.91 -19.48
CA ASP A 53 -9.48 -27.56 -20.12
C ASP A 53 -8.35 -26.56 -20.39
N GLY A 54 -7.10 -27.01 -20.27
CA GLY A 54 -5.92 -26.25 -20.65
C GLY A 54 -4.69 -26.52 -19.81
N ASP A 55 -3.56 -25.94 -20.23
CA ASP A 55 -2.28 -26.07 -19.55
C ASP A 55 -2.26 -25.29 -18.24
N GLY A 56 -2.59 -25.96 -17.13
CA GLY A 56 -2.62 -25.36 -15.80
C GLY A 56 -1.31 -24.67 -15.41
N ARG A 57 -0.17 -25.19 -15.86
CA ARG A 57 1.16 -24.59 -15.62
C ARG A 57 1.28 -23.21 -16.27
N GLU A 58 0.85 -23.08 -17.53
CA GLU A 58 0.90 -21.81 -18.27
C GLU A 58 -0.11 -20.81 -17.74
N ALA A 59 -1.33 -21.27 -17.41
CA ALA A 59 -2.35 -20.40 -16.82
C ALA A 59 -1.89 -19.82 -15.48
N VAL A 60 -1.22 -20.62 -14.65
CA VAL A 60 -0.68 -20.18 -13.36
C VAL A 60 0.47 -19.18 -13.55
N THR A 61 1.40 -19.41 -14.48
CA THR A 61 2.50 -18.47 -14.75
C THR A 61 1.98 -17.14 -15.30
N ALA A 62 1.00 -17.18 -16.21
CA ALA A 62 0.32 -15.99 -16.73
C ALA A 62 -0.40 -15.21 -15.61
N ALA A 63 -1.10 -15.88 -14.72
CA ALA A 63 -1.77 -15.25 -13.58
C ALA A 63 -0.79 -14.57 -12.61
N ILE A 64 0.34 -15.23 -12.30
CA ILE A 64 1.38 -14.67 -11.42
C ILE A 64 2.01 -13.43 -12.04
N THR A 65 2.41 -13.51 -13.31
CA THR A 65 3.06 -12.39 -14.01
C THR A 65 2.12 -11.19 -14.12
N ALA A 66 0.83 -11.41 -14.39
CA ALA A 66 -0.18 -10.34 -14.40
C ALA A 66 -0.36 -9.68 -13.02
N LEU A 67 -0.37 -10.47 -11.95
CA LEU A 67 -0.45 -9.94 -10.58
C LEU A 67 0.77 -9.09 -10.20
N ASP A 68 1.96 -9.51 -10.61
CA ASP A 68 3.19 -8.77 -10.34
C ASP A 68 3.26 -7.47 -11.11
N LYS A 69 2.95 -7.50 -12.42
CA LYS A 69 2.86 -6.28 -13.24
C LYS A 69 1.84 -5.30 -12.68
N ALA A 70 0.72 -5.79 -12.13
CA ALA A 70 -0.27 -4.93 -11.48
C ALA A 70 0.22 -4.34 -10.15
N ALA A 71 1.09 -5.05 -9.42
CA ALA A 71 1.69 -4.59 -8.18
C ALA A 71 2.79 -3.56 -8.43
N GLU A 72 3.66 -3.81 -9.41
CA GLU A 72 4.72 -2.92 -9.86
C GLU A 72 4.16 -1.57 -10.33
N LYS A 73 3.06 -1.59 -11.08
CA LYS A 73 2.31 -0.38 -11.50
C LYS A 73 1.57 0.32 -10.35
N GLY A 74 1.59 -0.22 -9.12
CA GLY A 74 0.90 0.33 -7.96
C GLY A 74 -0.63 0.25 -8.02
N ILE A 75 -1.18 -0.55 -8.94
CA ILE A 75 -2.64 -0.70 -9.11
C ILE A 75 -3.22 -1.62 -8.03
N ILE A 76 -2.42 -2.60 -7.59
CA ILE A 76 -2.70 -3.53 -6.49
C ILE A 76 -1.56 -3.43 -5.48
N HIS A 77 -1.88 -3.42 -4.18
CA HIS A 77 -0.84 -3.42 -3.14
C HIS A 77 -0.01 -4.72 -3.19
N PRO A 78 1.33 -4.70 -2.98
CA PRO A 78 2.18 -5.89 -3.05
C PRO A 78 1.67 -7.03 -2.14
N ASN A 79 1.24 -6.72 -0.91
CA ASN A 79 0.64 -7.72 -0.02
C ASN A 79 -0.66 -8.33 -0.59
N ASN A 80 -1.46 -7.57 -1.35
CA ASN A 80 -2.66 -8.11 -1.98
C ASN A 80 -2.28 -9.04 -3.15
N ALA A 81 -1.28 -8.69 -3.96
CA ALA A 81 -0.72 -9.59 -4.96
C ALA A 81 -0.16 -10.87 -4.32
N ALA A 82 0.64 -10.75 -3.26
CA ALA A 82 1.18 -11.89 -2.50
C ALA A 82 0.08 -12.80 -1.93
N ARG A 83 -0.99 -12.23 -1.35
CA ARG A 83 -2.15 -12.99 -0.87
C ARG A 83 -2.86 -13.76 -1.99
N ARG A 84 -3.03 -13.13 -3.16
CA ARG A 84 -3.67 -13.78 -4.32
C ARG A 84 -2.81 -14.91 -4.86
N LYS A 85 -1.49 -14.72 -5.00
CA LYS A 85 -0.55 -15.77 -5.38
C LYS A 85 -0.59 -16.95 -4.41
N SER A 86 -0.51 -16.68 -3.11
CA SER A 86 -0.57 -17.73 -2.09
C SER A 86 -1.86 -18.54 -2.18
N ARG A 87 -3.02 -17.88 -2.33
CA ARG A 87 -4.31 -18.56 -2.49
C ARG A 87 -4.37 -19.41 -3.76
N LEU A 88 -3.88 -18.88 -4.88
CA LEU A 88 -3.82 -19.63 -6.14
C LEU A 88 -2.96 -20.88 -5.99
N MET A 89 -1.76 -20.73 -5.42
CA MET A 89 -0.84 -21.85 -5.19
C MET A 89 -1.42 -22.90 -4.24
N THR A 90 -2.14 -22.49 -3.19
CA THR A 90 -2.82 -23.45 -2.31
C THR A 90 -3.85 -24.27 -3.06
N LYS A 91 -4.63 -23.66 -3.96
CA LYS A 91 -5.62 -24.38 -4.78
C LYS A 91 -4.96 -25.32 -5.78
N VAL A 92 -3.95 -24.84 -6.48
CA VAL A 92 -3.16 -25.61 -7.47
C VAL A 92 -2.50 -26.80 -6.80
N ASN A 93 -1.88 -26.60 -5.62
CA ASN A 93 -1.31 -27.71 -4.87
C ASN A 93 -2.39 -28.67 -4.38
N ALA A 94 -3.53 -28.19 -3.88
CA ALA A 94 -4.63 -29.06 -3.48
C ALA A 94 -5.14 -29.90 -4.65
N ALA A 95 -5.23 -29.33 -5.85
CA ALA A 95 -5.63 -30.04 -7.06
C ALA A 95 -4.58 -31.04 -7.56
N HIS A 96 -3.31 -30.64 -7.65
CA HIS A 96 -2.22 -31.55 -8.03
C HIS A 96 -1.96 -32.65 -6.99
N LEU A 97 -2.30 -32.41 -5.72
CA LEU A 97 -2.32 -33.48 -4.70
C LEU A 97 -3.46 -34.49 -4.95
N LEU A 98 -4.50 -34.12 -5.71
CA LEU A 98 -5.60 -34.99 -6.08
C LEU A 98 -5.37 -35.72 -7.42
N ASP A 99 -4.59 -35.15 -8.35
CA ASP A 99 -4.32 -35.73 -9.68
C ASP A 99 -3.15 -36.72 -9.75
N GLY A 100 -2.39 -36.90 -8.67
CA GLY A 100 -1.39 -37.98 -8.57
C GLY A 100 -0.04 -37.70 -9.25
N ALA A 101 1.00 -37.96 -8.46
CA ALA A 101 2.41 -38.20 -8.80
C ALA A 101 2.83 -38.14 -10.28
N GLU A 102 3.68 -37.16 -10.63
CA GLU A 102 5.00 -37.42 -11.23
C GLU A 102 5.88 -36.15 -11.14
N ALA A 103 7.15 -36.38 -10.79
CA ALA A 103 8.30 -35.48 -10.82
C ALA A 103 8.52 -34.40 -9.71
N THR A 104 9.59 -34.67 -8.96
CA THR A 104 10.43 -33.80 -8.09
C THR A 104 9.90 -33.42 -6.72
N THR A 105 10.23 -34.29 -5.75
CA THR A 105 10.32 -34.04 -4.31
C THR A 105 10.90 -32.64 -4.04
N PRO A 106 10.10 -31.65 -3.58
CA PRO A 106 10.68 -30.42 -3.12
C PRO A 106 11.32 -30.72 -1.76
N SER A 107 12.64 -30.59 -1.73
CA SER A 107 13.51 -30.44 -0.56
C SER A 107 12.76 -30.26 0.76
N ALA A 108 12.96 -31.23 1.66
CA ALA A 108 12.38 -31.33 3.00
C ALA A 108 11.96 -29.98 3.57
N ALA A 109 10.66 -29.84 3.86
CA ALA A 109 10.11 -28.69 4.56
C ALA A 109 10.81 -28.53 5.92
N ARG A 110 11.88 -27.75 5.96
CA ARG A 110 12.55 -27.34 7.20
C ARG A 110 11.57 -26.47 7.95
N LYS A 111 10.75 -27.09 8.81
CA LYS A 111 9.89 -26.38 9.76
C LYS A 111 10.81 -25.48 10.59
N ARG A 112 10.84 -24.19 10.24
CA ARG A 112 11.40 -23.17 11.12
C ARG A 112 10.54 -23.17 12.37
N THR A 113 11.00 -23.86 13.40
CA THR A 113 10.41 -23.80 14.73
C THR A 113 10.31 -22.34 15.17
N THR A 114 9.31 -21.99 15.97
CA THR A 114 9.12 -20.63 16.51
C THR A 114 10.40 -20.12 17.19
N ALA A 115 11.19 -21.01 17.80
CA ALA A 115 12.52 -20.77 18.33
C ALA A 115 13.52 -20.26 17.25
N SER A 116 13.60 -20.93 16.09
CA SER A 116 14.46 -20.51 14.98
C SER A 116 14.03 -19.17 14.35
N LYS A 117 12.74 -18.85 14.35
CA LYS A 117 12.20 -17.56 13.88
C LYS A 117 12.54 -16.42 14.85
N THR A 118 12.48 -16.66 16.16
CA THR A 118 12.88 -15.70 17.19
C THR A 118 14.40 -15.47 17.18
N ALA A 119 15.19 -16.54 17.04
CA ALA A 119 16.64 -16.46 16.90
C ALA A 119 17.05 -15.69 15.62
N GLN A 120 16.40 -15.94 14.48
CA GLN A 120 16.63 -15.19 13.24
C GLN A 120 16.22 -13.73 13.36
N ARG A 121 15.09 -13.41 14.01
CA ARG A 121 14.68 -12.01 14.29
C ARG A 121 15.69 -11.30 15.20
N LYS A 122 16.24 -11.98 16.20
CA LYS A 122 17.29 -11.45 17.09
C LYS A 122 18.60 -11.21 16.30
N LYS A 123 19.01 -12.13 15.42
CA LYS A 123 20.19 -11.98 14.55
C LYS A 123 20.02 -10.83 13.54
N VAL A 124 18.85 -10.69 12.92
CA VAL A 124 18.55 -9.59 11.99
C VAL A 124 18.38 -8.24 12.73
N ALA A 125 17.88 -8.25 13.96
CA ALA A 125 17.85 -7.04 14.80
C ALA A 125 19.26 -6.61 15.22
N ALA A 126 20.13 -7.55 15.59
CA ALA A 126 21.53 -7.29 15.90
C ALA A 126 22.31 -6.77 14.67
N SER A 127 22.09 -7.37 13.48
CA SER A 127 22.71 -6.90 12.24
C SER A 127 22.14 -5.57 11.75
N LYS A 128 20.88 -5.27 12.05
CA LYS A 128 20.26 -3.97 11.77
C LYS A 128 20.73 -2.90 12.76
N ALA A 129 21.05 -3.26 14.00
CA ALA A 129 21.67 -2.38 14.97
C ALA A 129 23.13 -2.05 14.61
N SER A 130 23.92 -3.05 14.19
CA SER A 130 25.30 -2.80 13.71
C SER A 130 25.33 -2.02 12.39
N LYS A 131 24.39 -2.27 11.47
CA LYS A 131 24.24 -1.47 10.24
C LYS A 131 23.66 -0.07 10.50
N ALA A 132 22.85 0.12 11.54
CA ALA A 132 22.37 1.44 11.96
C ALA A 132 23.46 2.28 12.65
N ALA A 133 24.46 1.65 13.27
CA ALA A 133 25.65 2.34 13.77
C ALA A 133 26.56 2.82 12.63
N ALA A 134 26.69 2.06 11.54
CA ALA A 134 27.51 2.43 10.38
C ALA A 134 26.83 3.46 9.44
N GLY A 135 25.51 3.60 9.46
CA GLY A 135 24.75 4.38 8.45
C GLY A 135 24.16 5.71 8.93
N LYS A 136 24.43 6.17 10.16
CA LYS A 136 23.74 7.34 10.72
C LYS A 136 24.66 8.55 10.94
N ALA A 137 25.29 8.98 9.86
CA ALA A 137 25.95 10.29 9.75
C ALA A 137 25.33 11.18 8.66
N ALA A 138 24.04 10.99 8.33
CA ALA A 138 23.33 11.92 7.47
C ALA A 138 21.82 11.87 7.74
N ASP A 139 21.34 12.94 8.34
CA ASP A 139 19.99 13.46 8.23
C ASP A 139 18.84 12.79 9.04
N ARG A 140 17.98 13.67 9.58
CA ARG A 140 16.71 13.47 10.30
C ARG A 140 16.70 13.38 11.84
N PRO A 141 15.89 14.23 12.53
CA PRO A 141 15.89 14.42 13.98
C PRO A 141 15.20 13.27 14.72
N ARG A 142 15.91 12.16 14.89
CA ARG A 142 15.50 11.07 15.79
C ARG A 142 16.39 10.94 17.03
N THR A 143 17.40 11.80 17.16
CA THR A 143 18.23 11.92 18.37
C THR A 143 17.54 12.83 19.39
N ALA A 144 17.78 12.59 20.70
CA ALA A 144 17.17 13.36 21.78
C ALA A 144 17.43 14.87 21.64
N ALA A 145 18.65 15.26 21.24
CA ALA A 145 19.01 16.65 20.93
C ALA A 145 18.19 17.26 19.77
N GLY A 146 17.86 16.48 18.74
CA GLY A 146 17.02 16.93 17.63
C GLY A 146 15.56 17.14 18.02
N LYS A 147 15.03 16.29 18.92
CA LYS A 147 13.68 16.46 19.47
C LYS A 147 13.57 17.72 20.33
N ALA A 148 14.59 18.02 21.14
CA ALA A 148 14.64 19.22 21.96
C ALA A 148 14.62 20.50 21.11
N LYS A 149 15.42 20.57 20.03
CA LYS A 149 15.42 21.72 19.11
C LYS A 149 14.07 21.91 18.39
N VAL A 150 13.41 20.82 18.00
CA VAL A 150 12.07 20.88 17.38
C VAL A 150 10.99 21.30 18.39
N ALA A 151 11.13 20.93 19.66
CA ALA A 151 10.21 21.36 20.72
C ALA A 151 10.33 22.86 21.00
N VAL A 152 11.56 23.39 21.12
CA VAL A 152 11.81 24.83 21.33
C VAL A 152 11.28 25.67 20.18
N THR A 153 11.46 25.20 18.93
CA THR A 153 10.95 25.91 17.74
C THR A 153 9.43 25.79 17.53
N ARG A 154 8.75 24.83 18.17
CA ARG A 154 7.28 24.75 18.20
C ARG A 154 6.70 25.67 19.27
N ALA A 155 7.29 25.67 20.47
CA ALA A 155 6.86 26.55 21.56
C ALA A 155 6.96 28.04 21.19
N SER A 156 8.02 28.45 20.49
CA SER A 156 8.15 29.83 20.01
C SER A 156 7.10 30.19 18.94
N ARG A 157 6.69 29.23 18.12
CA ARG A 157 5.68 29.41 17.07
C ARG A 157 4.26 29.50 17.63
N ASP A 158 3.96 28.71 18.66
CA ASP A 158 2.68 28.75 19.37
C ASP A 158 2.55 30.03 20.22
N ALA A 159 3.63 30.49 20.86
CA ALA A 159 3.67 31.78 21.55
C ALA A 159 3.47 32.97 20.58
N ALA A 160 4.06 32.91 19.38
CA ALA A 160 3.84 33.90 18.33
C ALA A 160 2.40 33.87 17.80
N ALA A 161 1.78 32.69 17.68
CA ALA A 161 0.39 32.53 17.28
C ALA A 161 -0.58 33.06 18.34
N ALA A 162 -0.28 32.86 19.63
CA ALA A 162 -1.06 33.41 20.73
C ALA A 162 -1.01 34.95 20.78
N ARG A 163 0.18 35.55 20.57
CA ARG A 163 0.32 37.01 20.48
C ARG A 163 -0.45 37.61 19.29
N ARG A 164 -0.47 36.92 18.15
CA ARG A 164 -1.28 37.34 16.98
C ARG A 164 -2.79 37.27 17.25
N ARG A 165 -3.25 36.24 17.97
CA ARG A 165 -4.66 36.10 18.38
C ARG A 165 -5.08 37.20 19.38
N ALA A 166 -4.21 37.53 20.33
CA ALA A 166 -4.45 38.62 21.28
C ALA A 166 -4.47 40.00 20.61
N LYS A 167 -3.63 40.23 19.59
CA LYS A 167 -3.62 41.46 18.80
C LYS A 167 -4.90 41.61 17.96
N SER A 168 -5.42 40.51 17.39
CA SER A 168 -6.68 40.53 16.63
C SER A 168 -7.93 40.72 17.49
N SER A 169 -7.89 40.38 18.80
CA SER A 169 -9.01 40.64 19.71
C SER A 169 -9.03 42.08 20.24
N SER A 170 -7.88 42.77 20.30
CA SER A 170 -7.82 44.19 20.70
C SER A 170 -8.19 45.17 19.58
N GLU A 171 -8.12 44.75 18.31
CA GLU A 171 -8.48 45.59 17.15
C GLU A 171 -9.98 45.52 16.77
N GLY A 172 -10.74 44.61 17.40
CA GLY A 172 -12.19 44.44 17.17
C GLY A 172 -13.11 45.21 18.11
N ASP A 173 -12.55 45.91 19.12
CA ASP A 173 -13.31 46.60 20.17
C ASP A 173 -13.29 48.14 20.02
N SER A 174 -12.85 48.64 18.85
CA SER A 174 -12.78 50.09 18.56
C SER A 174 -13.66 50.51 17.38
N SER A 175 -14.66 49.71 17.00
CA SER A 175 -15.58 50.03 15.90
C SER A 175 -17.07 50.04 16.28
N GLU A 176 -17.40 50.07 17.57
CA GLU A 176 -18.75 50.36 18.06
C GLU A 176 -18.66 51.48 19.11
N GLY A 177 -18.71 52.72 18.62
CA GLY A 177 -18.73 53.96 19.40
C GLY A 177 -19.04 55.13 18.50
#